data_AF-A0A7W5TC45-F1
#
_entry.id   AF-A0A7W5TC45-F1
#
_cell.length_a   1.000
_cell.length_b   1.000
_cell.length_c   1.000
_cell.angle_alpha   90.00
_cell.angle_beta   90.00
_cell.angle_gamma   90.00
#
_symmetry.space_group_name_H-M   'P 1'
#
loop_
_entity.id
_entity.type
_entity.pdbx_description
1 polymer ?
#
loop_
_entity_poly.entity_id
_entity_poly.type
_entity_poly.pdbx_seq_one_letter_code
_entity_poly.pdbx_strand_id
1 'polypeptide(L)'
;MTNFATIPEREFASALETMTDEELFELMADLERRSEASKQASPEDDVFAKIVLAETAIEKRFPGQMLVPYKDWKNRPDRLAPR
;
A
#
# COMPACT_ATOMS: atom_id res chain seq x y z
N MET A 1 -8.17 -11.74 -2.66
CA MET A 1 -7.60 -10.40 -2.46
C MET A 1 -8.71 -9.50 -1.94
N THR A 2 -8.58 -8.97 -0.74
CA THR A 2 -9.59 -8.13 -0.07
C THR A 2 -9.88 -6.90 -0.93
N ASN A 3 -11.16 -6.63 -1.20
CA ASN A 3 -11.56 -5.48 -1.98
C ASN A 3 -11.54 -4.22 -1.12
N PHE A 4 -10.37 -3.56 -1.03
CA PHE A 4 -10.23 -2.33 -0.27
C PHE A 4 -10.86 -1.11 -0.94
N ALA A 5 -11.37 -1.21 -2.18
CA ALA A 5 -11.92 -0.07 -2.92
C ALA A 5 -13.08 0.62 -2.19
N THR A 6 -13.91 -0.14 -1.47
CA THR A 6 -15.14 0.37 -0.83
C THR A 6 -15.03 0.59 0.68
N ILE A 7 -13.86 0.35 1.28
CA ILE A 7 -13.68 0.44 2.74
C ILE A 7 -13.41 1.90 3.13
N PRO A 8 -14.10 2.45 4.15
CA PRO A 8 -13.83 3.79 4.66
C PRO A 8 -12.39 3.93 5.19
N GLU A 9 -11.80 5.12 5.03
CA GLU A 9 -10.42 5.41 5.45
C GLU A 9 -10.10 5.02 6.90
N ARG A 10 -11.04 5.24 7.82
CA ARG A 10 -10.84 4.89 9.24
C ARG A 10 -10.70 3.38 9.43
N GLU A 11 -11.57 2.61 8.80
CA GLU A 11 -11.54 1.14 8.88
C GLU A 11 -10.31 0.60 8.18
N PHE A 12 -9.92 1.21 7.05
CA PHE A 12 -8.66 0.92 6.38
C PHE A 12 -7.46 1.18 7.30
N ALA A 13 -7.38 2.34 7.96
CA ALA A 13 -6.31 2.67 8.89
C ALA A 13 -6.22 1.68 10.06
N SER A 14 -7.35 1.26 10.63
CA SER A 14 -7.38 0.23 11.67
C SER A 14 -6.89 -1.13 11.15
N ALA A 15 -7.24 -1.51 9.91
CA ALA A 15 -6.73 -2.74 9.32
C ALA A 15 -5.20 -2.70 9.16
N LEU A 16 -4.64 -1.54 8.74
CA LEU A 16 -3.18 -1.37 8.61
C LEU A 16 -2.45 -1.58 9.94
N GLU A 17 -3.03 -1.23 11.08
CA GLU A 17 -2.38 -1.44 12.39
C GLU A 17 -2.18 -2.92 12.75
N THR A 18 -3.00 -3.81 12.18
CA THR A 18 -2.95 -5.26 12.43
C THR A 18 -2.10 -6.04 11.43
N MET A 19 -1.73 -5.43 10.30
CA MET A 19 -0.94 -6.08 9.26
C MET A 19 0.52 -6.24 9.68
N THR A 20 1.16 -7.31 9.23
CA THR A 20 2.61 -7.43 9.24
C THR A 20 3.26 -6.44 8.26
N ASP A 21 4.59 -6.27 8.32
CA ASP A 21 5.32 -5.42 7.38
C ASP A 21 5.21 -5.94 5.95
N GLU A 22 5.29 -7.26 5.78
CA GLU A 22 5.16 -7.92 4.48
C GLU A 22 3.77 -7.67 3.87
N GLU A 23 2.69 -7.83 4.66
CA GLU A 23 1.32 -7.59 4.19
C GLU A 23 1.09 -6.11 3.85
N LEU A 24 1.63 -5.19 4.64
CA LEU A 24 1.57 -3.75 4.36
C LEU A 24 2.29 -3.41 3.05
N PHE A 25 3.45 -3.99 2.81
CA PHE A 25 4.20 -3.76 1.58
C PHE A 25 3.52 -4.37 0.35
N GLU A 26 2.94 -5.57 0.45
CA GLU A 26 2.12 -6.15 -0.63
C GLU A 26 0.91 -5.28 -0.95
N LEU A 27 0.25 -4.76 0.08
CA LEU A 27 -0.89 -3.88 -0.09
C LEU A 27 -0.48 -2.56 -0.78
N MET A 28 0.63 -1.95 -0.36
CA MET A 28 1.16 -0.74 -0.99
C MET A 28 1.47 -0.98 -2.49
N ALA A 29 2.10 -2.10 -2.82
CA ALA A 29 2.40 -2.46 -4.21
C ALA A 29 1.13 -2.70 -5.05
N ASP A 30 0.09 -3.29 -4.46
CA ASP A 30 -1.20 -3.47 -5.13
C ASP A 30 -1.93 -2.14 -5.35
N LEU A 31 -1.90 -1.23 -4.37
CA LEU A 31 -2.47 0.12 -4.49
C LEU A 31 -1.78 0.94 -5.59
N GLU A 32 -0.44 0.93 -5.65
CA GLU A 32 0.32 1.57 -6.73
C GLU A 32 -0.10 1.02 -8.11
N ARG A 33 -0.20 -0.30 -8.25
CA ARG A 33 -0.60 -0.96 -9.50
C ARG A 33 -2.03 -0.56 -9.93
N ARG A 34 -2.96 -0.50 -8.97
CA ARG A 34 -4.34 -0.05 -9.24
C ARG A 34 -4.39 1.42 -9.64
N SER A 35 -3.59 2.27 -8.99
CA SER A 35 -3.49 3.68 -9.33
C SER A 35 -2.92 3.90 -10.74
N GLU A 36 -1.96 3.07 -11.17
CA GLU A 36 -1.41 3.14 -12.53
C GLU A 36 -2.38 2.60 -13.59
N ALA A 37 -3.12 1.54 -13.26
CA ALA A 37 -4.12 0.94 -14.15
C ALA A 37 -5.36 1.82 -14.34
N SER A 38 -5.76 2.58 -13.29
CA SER A 38 -6.93 3.45 -13.33
C SER A 38 -6.59 4.82 -13.92
N LYS A 39 -6.53 4.91 -15.26
CA LYS A 39 -6.39 6.19 -15.98
C LYS A 39 -7.63 7.12 -15.85
N GLN A 40 -8.72 6.60 -15.29
CA GLN A 40 -9.98 7.30 -15.03
C GLN A 40 -10.47 6.87 -13.65
N ALA A 41 -9.81 7.37 -12.59
CA ALA A 41 -10.30 7.13 -11.24
C ALA A 41 -11.72 7.68 -11.12
N SER A 42 -12.69 6.79 -10.88
CA SER A 42 -14.00 7.19 -10.39
C SER A 42 -13.76 7.94 -9.07
N PRO A 43 -14.54 9.00 -8.73
CA PRO A 43 -14.47 9.64 -7.42
C PRO A 43 -14.62 8.67 -6.24
N GLU A 44 -15.19 7.49 -6.48
CA GLU A 44 -15.36 6.41 -5.49
C GLU A 44 -14.09 5.57 -5.26
N ASP A 45 -13.16 5.58 -6.23
CA ASP A 45 -11.87 4.89 -6.13
C ASP A 45 -10.84 5.80 -5.49
N ASP A 46 -10.99 6.05 -4.18
CA ASP A 46 -9.99 6.81 -3.42
C ASP A 46 -8.75 5.96 -3.10
N VAL A 47 -8.14 5.42 -4.16
CA VAL A 47 -6.87 4.68 -4.11
C VAL A 47 -5.76 5.61 -3.63
N PHE A 48 -5.82 6.89 -3.96
CA PHE A 48 -4.83 7.88 -3.53
C PHE A 48 -4.84 8.08 -2.01
N ALA A 49 -6.00 8.28 -1.36
CA ALA A 49 -6.05 8.37 0.09
C ALA A 49 -5.54 7.09 0.76
N LYS A 50 -5.83 5.91 0.18
CA LYS A 50 -5.33 4.63 0.70
C LYS A 50 -3.83 4.49 0.57
N ILE A 51 -3.24 4.99 -0.52
CA ILE A 51 -1.78 5.08 -0.67
C ILE A 51 -1.21 5.96 0.46
N VAL A 52 -1.74 7.17 0.65
CA VAL A 52 -1.27 8.08 1.72
C VAL A 52 -1.38 7.44 3.12
N LEU A 53 -2.47 6.71 3.39
CA LEU A 53 -2.63 5.98 4.65
C LEU A 53 -1.61 4.84 4.80
N ALA A 54 -1.34 4.09 3.73
CA ALA A 54 -0.30 3.05 3.72
C ALA A 54 1.11 3.66 3.92
N GLU A 55 1.44 4.76 3.25
CA GLU A 55 2.70 5.49 3.46
C GLU A 55 2.85 5.96 4.92
N THR A 56 1.77 6.48 5.51
CA THR A 56 1.73 6.89 6.92
C THR A 56 1.94 5.70 7.85
N ALA A 57 1.35 4.54 7.54
CA ALA A 57 1.56 3.32 8.32
C ALA A 57 3.00 2.83 8.22
N ILE A 58 3.64 2.92 7.05
CA ILE A 58 5.06 2.59 6.86
C ILE A 58 5.94 3.52 7.72
N GLU A 59 5.74 4.84 7.64
CA GLU A 59 6.51 5.81 8.42
C GLU A 59 6.34 5.62 9.93
N LYS A 60 5.13 5.25 10.40
CA LYS A 60 4.90 4.93 11.83
C LYS A 60 5.71 3.72 12.30
N ARG A 61 5.90 2.72 11.44
CA ARG A 61 6.65 1.49 11.77
C ARG A 61 8.16 1.66 11.61
N PHE A 62 8.57 2.52 10.68
CA PHE A 62 9.97 2.82 10.38
C PHE A 62 10.25 4.32 10.44
N PRO A 63 10.22 4.95 11.64
CA PRO A 63 10.33 6.40 11.77
C PRO A 63 11.62 6.96 11.15
N GLY A 64 11.49 8.01 10.33
CA GLY A 64 12.59 8.70 9.68
C GLY A 64 13.13 7.99 8.43
N GLN A 65 12.56 6.86 8.02
CA GLN A 65 13.00 6.11 6.84
C GLN A 65 12.09 6.32 5.62
N MET A 66 10.95 6.98 5.77
CA MET A 66 9.99 7.19 4.70
C MET A 66 9.68 5.85 4.00
N LEU A 67 9.71 5.83 2.67
CA LEU A 67 9.46 4.63 1.86
C LEU A 67 10.71 3.79 1.58
N VAL A 68 11.86 4.05 2.23
CA VAL A 68 13.08 3.25 2.02
C VAL A 68 12.85 1.76 2.30
N PRO A 69 12.23 1.34 3.43
CA PRO A 69 12.00 -0.08 3.71
C PRO A 69 11.12 -0.77 2.67
N TYR A 70 10.10 -0.07 2.17
CA TYR A 70 9.23 -0.56 1.11
C TYR A 70 9.98 -0.68 -0.23
N LYS A 71 10.83 0.29 -0.59
CA LYS A 71 11.62 0.25 -1.82
C LYS A 71 12.63 -0.90 -1.78
N ASP A 72 13.32 -1.09 -0.66
CA ASP A 72 14.26 -2.20 -0.47
C ASP A 72 13.56 -3.54 -0.57
N TRP A 73 12.38 -3.66 0.05
CA TRP A 73 11.53 -4.83 -0.08
C TRP A 73 11.08 -5.09 -1.53
N LYS A 74 10.66 -4.04 -2.26
CA LYS A 74 10.19 -4.15 -3.64
C LYS A 74 11.29 -4.58 -4.60
N ASN A 75 12.53 -4.19 -4.31
CA ASN A 75 13.72 -4.49 -5.10
C ASN A 75 14.38 -5.83 -4.73
N ARG A 76 13.79 -6.66 -3.88
CA ARG A 76 14.37 -7.96 -3.53
C ARG A 76 14.44 -8.87 -4.77
N PRO A 77 15.52 -9.66 -4.94
CA PRO A 77 15.72 -10.50 -6.13
C PRO A 77 14.59 -11.50 -6.40
N ASP A 78 13.96 -12.03 -5.35
CA ASP A 78 12.83 -12.98 -5.42
C ASP A 78 11.53 -12.35 -5.94
N ARG A 79 11.43 -11.01 -5.89
CA ARG A 79 10.30 -10.23 -6.43
C ARG A 79 10.57 -9.65 -7.82
N LEU A 80 11.84 -9.52 -8.21
CA LEU A 80 12.26 -9.02 -9.52
C LEU A 80 12.40 -10.14 -10.58
N ALA A 81 12.48 -11.40 -10.17
CA ALA A 81 12.52 -12.52 -11.10
C ALA A 81 11.13 -12.77 -11.74
N PRO A 82 11.02 -12.89 -13.08
CA PRO A 82 9.78 -13.34 -13.70
C PRO A 82 9.47 -14.77 -13.23
N ARG A 83 8.27 -14.97 -12.68
CA ARG A 83 7.72 -16.31 -12.43
C ARG A 83 7.34 -17.00 -13.74
#